data_AF-A0A2G8LCF9-F1
#
_entry.id   AF-A0A2G8LCF9-F1
#
_cell.length_a   1.000
_cell.length_b   1.000
_cell.length_c   1.000
_cell.angle_alpha   90.00
_cell.angle_beta   90.00
_cell.angle_gamma   90.00
#
_symmetry.space_group_name_H-M   'P 1'
#
loop_
_entity.id
_entity.type
_entity.pdbx_description
1 polymer ?
#
loop_
_entity_poly.entity_id
_entity_poly.type
_entity_poly.pdbx_seq_one_letter_code
_entity_poly.pdbx_strand_id
1 'polypeptide(L)'
;MKKKKSEIRVSAEVSCLHMVLHAGPDTMASGKPCTKEDRKQVLEDFDKALDKFEGYFLKNGSCIAGDKVSIADVFAVSEILQAAMGGTDFLAGHPKTQALVDKVKAATPYFDEVFKPFNDFVKAHVK
;
A
#
# COMPACT_ATOMS: atom_id res chain seq x y z
N MET A 1 -22.08 -13.52 13.59
CA MET A 1 -20.74 -12.91 13.79
C MET A 1 -19.73 -13.46 12.76
N LYS A 2 -19.95 -13.20 11.44
CA LYS A 2 -19.09 -13.74 10.36
C LYS A 2 -18.78 -12.77 9.20
N LYS A 3 -19.39 -11.57 9.16
CA LYS A 3 -19.26 -10.63 8.01
C LYS A 3 -18.01 -9.74 8.02
N LYS A 4 -17.36 -9.54 9.18
CA LYS A 4 -16.33 -8.48 9.34
C LYS A 4 -14.94 -8.84 8.79
N LYS A 5 -14.64 -10.13 8.59
CA LYS A 5 -13.29 -10.59 8.19
C LYS A 5 -13.08 -10.59 6.67
N SER A 6 -14.15 -10.66 5.88
CA SER A 6 -14.10 -10.59 4.41
C SER A 6 -14.06 -9.15 3.90
N GLU A 7 -14.78 -8.21 4.53
CA GLU A 7 -14.78 -6.79 4.13
C GLU A 7 -13.41 -6.13 4.30
N ILE A 8 -12.64 -6.54 5.32
CA ILE A 8 -11.30 -5.99 5.58
C ILE A 8 -10.26 -6.55 4.58
N ARG A 9 -10.40 -7.81 4.13
CA ARG A 9 -9.51 -8.40 3.10
C ARG A 9 -9.68 -7.69 1.77
N VAL A 10 -10.92 -7.38 1.39
CA VAL A 10 -11.22 -6.60 0.18
C VAL A 10 -10.75 -5.16 0.32
N SER A 11 -10.85 -4.53 1.49
CA SER A 11 -10.45 -3.13 1.68
C SER A 11 -8.95 -2.86 1.51
N ALA A 12 -8.07 -3.84 1.80
CA ALA A 12 -6.62 -3.68 1.64
C ALA A 12 -6.17 -3.98 0.20
N GLU A 13 -6.69 -5.04 -0.41
CA GLU A 13 -6.40 -5.39 -1.82
C GLU A 13 -6.98 -4.36 -2.80
N VAL A 14 -8.13 -3.75 -2.47
CA VAL A 14 -8.74 -2.74 -3.33
C VAL A 14 -8.03 -1.40 -3.22
N SER A 15 -7.37 -1.03 -2.11
CA SER A 15 -6.85 0.34 -1.95
C SER A 15 -5.58 0.64 -2.76
N CYS A 16 -4.67 -0.32 -2.94
CA CYS A 16 -3.47 -0.11 -3.76
C CYS A 16 -3.81 -0.18 -5.25
N LEU A 17 -4.64 -1.17 -5.63
CA LEU A 17 -5.18 -1.24 -6.97
C LEU A 17 -6.05 -0.01 -7.30
N HIS A 18 -6.77 0.57 -6.34
CA HIS A 18 -7.51 1.84 -6.51
C HIS A 18 -6.57 3.04 -6.66
N MET A 19 -5.38 3.05 -6.05
CA MET A 19 -4.42 4.16 -6.26
C MET A 19 -3.73 4.07 -7.62
N VAL A 20 -3.43 2.85 -8.08
CA VAL A 20 -2.87 2.58 -9.42
C VAL A 20 -3.95 2.67 -10.52
N LEU A 21 -5.21 2.34 -10.19
CA LEU A 21 -6.39 2.33 -11.07
C LEU A 21 -7.43 3.39 -10.71
N HIS A 22 -7.07 4.54 -10.14
CA HIS A 22 -7.91 5.75 -10.11
C HIS A 22 -7.33 6.85 -10.99
N ALA A 23 -6.60 6.48 -12.05
CA ALA A 23 -7.24 6.18 -13.32
C ALA A 23 -8.31 5.04 -13.29
N GLY A 24 -9.53 5.34 -12.85
CA GLY A 24 -10.69 4.43 -12.84
C GLY A 24 -10.91 3.69 -14.17
N PRO A 25 -11.79 2.67 -14.21
CA PRO A 25 -12.19 2.05 -15.48
C PRO A 25 -12.67 3.10 -16.50
N ASP A 26 -13.27 4.19 -16.03
CA ASP A 26 -13.61 5.34 -16.86
C ASP A 26 -12.39 6.13 -17.36
N THR A 27 -11.30 6.31 -16.61
CA THR A 27 -10.15 7.12 -17.06
C THR A 27 -9.14 6.34 -17.88
N MET A 28 -9.03 5.02 -17.68
CA MET A 28 -8.32 4.14 -18.62
C MET A 28 -9.12 3.91 -19.92
N ALA A 29 -10.46 3.90 -19.87
CA ALA A 29 -11.30 3.78 -21.06
C ALA A 29 -11.60 5.13 -21.76
N SER A 30 -11.62 6.27 -21.03
CA SER A 30 -11.92 7.61 -21.56
C SER A 30 -10.69 8.49 -21.81
N GLY A 31 -9.51 8.11 -21.29
CA GLY A 31 -8.28 8.89 -21.43
C GLY A 31 -8.28 10.22 -20.67
N LYS A 32 -9.24 10.49 -19.78
CA LYS A 32 -9.28 11.73 -19.00
C LYS A 32 -8.22 11.73 -17.89
N PRO A 33 -7.50 12.85 -17.67
CA PRO A 33 -6.56 12.96 -16.56
C PRO A 33 -7.30 13.07 -15.20
N CYS A 34 -6.72 12.45 -14.17
CA CYS A 34 -7.15 12.58 -12.77
C CYS A 34 -7.05 14.05 -12.30
N THR A 35 -8.09 14.58 -11.65
CA THR A 35 -8.06 15.95 -11.11
C THR A 35 -7.19 16.04 -9.85
N LYS A 36 -6.88 17.26 -9.41
CA LYS A 36 -6.11 17.45 -8.16
C LYS A 36 -6.92 17.03 -6.94
N GLU A 37 -8.23 17.27 -7.00
CA GLU A 37 -9.20 16.94 -5.97
C GLU A 37 -9.36 15.43 -5.83
N ASP A 38 -9.46 14.71 -6.96
CA ASP A 38 -9.50 13.24 -6.98
C ASP A 38 -8.23 12.65 -6.35
N ARG A 39 -7.06 13.19 -6.73
CA ARG A 39 -5.78 12.76 -6.14
C ARG A 39 -5.77 12.97 -4.63
N LYS A 40 -6.17 14.16 -4.16
CA LYS A 40 -6.20 14.47 -2.72
C LYS A 40 -7.09 13.49 -1.95
N GLN A 41 -8.28 13.21 -2.48
CA GLN A 41 -9.22 12.28 -1.85
C GLN A 41 -8.65 10.87 -1.74
N VAL A 42 -8.02 10.37 -2.80
CA VAL A 42 -7.39 9.05 -2.81
C VAL A 42 -6.24 8.95 -1.80
N LEU A 43 -5.42 10.01 -1.67
CA LEU A 43 -4.35 10.05 -0.67
C LEU A 43 -4.91 10.01 0.76
N GLU A 44 -5.97 10.77 1.05
CA GLU A 44 -6.63 10.78 2.36
C GLU A 44 -7.28 9.43 2.69
N ASP A 45 -7.85 8.76 1.70
CA ASP A 45 -8.51 7.46 1.93
C ASP A 45 -7.49 6.33 2.10
N PHE A 46 -6.34 6.42 1.44
CA PHE A 46 -5.23 5.49 1.68
C PHE A 46 -4.62 5.67 3.07
N ASP A 47 -4.43 6.91 3.53
CA ASP A 47 -3.96 7.20 4.89
C ASP A 47 -4.88 6.55 5.95
N LYS A 48 -6.22 6.71 5.80
CA LYS A 48 -7.21 6.04 6.65
C LYS A 48 -7.20 4.52 6.50
N ALA A 49 -6.80 4.00 5.33
CA ALA A 49 -6.67 2.55 5.12
C ALA A 49 -5.46 2.01 5.89
N LEU A 50 -4.35 2.74 5.94
CA LEU A 50 -3.19 2.40 6.75
C LEU A 50 -3.51 2.43 8.26
N ASP A 51 -4.29 3.41 8.73
CA ASP A 51 -4.78 3.43 10.12
C ASP A 51 -5.53 2.13 10.48
N LYS A 52 -6.42 1.69 9.58
CA LYS A 52 -7.15 0.44 9.75
C LYS A 52 -6.22 -0.77 9.66
N PHE A 53 -5.27 -0.75 8.74
CA PHE A 53 -4.30 -1.82 8.57
C PHE A 53 -3.51 -2.04 9.88
N GLU A 54 -3.00 -0.96 10.47
CA GLU A 54 -2.32 -1.00 11.75
C GLU A 54 -3.24 -1.43 12.90
N GLY A 55 -4.47 -0.89 12.93
CA GLY A 55 -5.45 -1.14 13.99
C GLY A 55 -6.05 -2.55 13.97
N TYR A 56 -6.01 -3.26 12.84
CA TYR A 56 -6.57 -4.60 12.68
C TYR A 56 -5.51 -5.69 12.50
N PHE A 57 -4.60 -5.53 11.54
CA PHE A 57 -3.62 -6.57 11.22
C PHE A 57 -2.39 -6.49 12.11
N LEU A 58 -1.91 -5.29 12.42
CA LEU A 58 -0.73 -5.06 13.26
C LEU A 58 -1.07 -4.63 14.69
N LYS A 59 -2.32 -4.86 15.11
CA LYS A 59 -2.84 -4.34 16.39
C LYS A 59 -1.97 -4.79 17.56
N ASN A 60 -1.82 -6.10 17.69
CA ASN A 60 -1.11 -6.78 18.77
C ASN A 60 0.11 -7.56 18.25
N GLY A 61 0.30 -7.60 16.93
CA GLY A 61 1.24 -8.47 16.26
C GLY A 61 2.37 -7.69 15.61
N SER A 62 3.47 -8.40 15.40
CA SER A 62 4.67 -7.87 14.78
C SER A 62 4.64 -8.04 13.24
N CYS A 63 3.87 -9.01 12.75
CA CYS A 63 3.55 -9.31 11.35
C CYS A 63 2.03 -9.63 11.24
N ILE A 64 1.49 -9.68 10.02
CA ILE A 64 0.05 -9.87 9.73
C ILE A 64 -0.46 -11.24 10.22
N ALA A 65 0.36 -12.29 10.05
CA ALA A 65 -0.03 -13.66 10.36
C ALA A 65 0.60 -14.22 11.65
N GLY A 66 1.27 -13.38 12.44
CA GLY A 66 1.94 -13.79 13.68
C GLY A 66 3.23 -13.01 13.94
N ASP A 67 4.24 -13.71 14.46
CA ASP A 67 5.50 -13.06 14.89
C ASP A 67 6.62 -13.12 13.84
N LYS A 68 6.45 -13.94 12.81
CA LYS A 68 7.42 -14.12 11.72
C LYS A 68 6.84 -13.61 10.41
N VAL A 69 7.72 -13.08 9.56
CA VAL A 69 7.38 -12.69 8.20
C VAL A 69 6.81 -13.89 7.45
N SER A 70 5.68 -13.65 6.80
CA SER A 70 4.95 -14.61 5.97
C SER A 70 4.69 -14.00 4.59
N ILE A 71 4.16 -14.80 3.67
CA ILE A 71 3.77 -14.31 2.35
C ILE A 71 2.74 -13.17 2.40
N ALA A 72 1.90 -13.13 3.44
CA ALA A 72 0.92 -12.04 3.62
C ALA A 72 1.61 -10.69 3.81
N ASP A 73 2.73 -10.67 4.53
CA ASP A 73 3.51 -9.45 4.80
C ASP A 73 4.21 -8.96 3.52
N VAL A 74 4.76 -9.89 2.73
CA VAL A 74 5.40 -9.58 1.44
C VAL A 74 4.40 -8.93 0.47
N PHE A 75 3.19 -9.50 0.35
CA PHE A 75 2.14 -8.91 -0.49
C PHE A 75 1.72 -7.54 0.03
N ALA A 76 1.41 -7.42 1.32
CA ALA A 76 0.98 -6.14 1.89
C ALA A 76 2.03 -5.04 1.71
N VAL A 77 3.31 -5.32 1.97
CA VAL A 77 4.41 -4.35 1.77
C VAL A 77 4.56 -3.98 0.31
N SER A 78 4.39 -4.93 -0.62
CA SER A 78 4.47 -4.64 -2.05
C SER A 78 3.39 -3.67 -2.50
N GLU A 79 2.15 -3.90 -2.08
CA GLU A 79 1.04 -2.99 -2.36
C GLU A 79 1.28 -1.61 -1.71
N ILE A 80 1.72 -1.56 -0.45
CA ILE A 80 1.93 -0.27 0.24
C ILE A 80 3.03 0.56 -0.44
N LEU A 81 4.14 -0.07 -0.86
CA LEU A 81 5.20 0.66 -1.56
C LEU A 81 4.82 1.03 -2.99
N GLN A 82 4.00 0.23 -3.67
CA GLN A 82 3.47 0.61 -4.98
C GLN A 82 2.52 1.81 -4.91
N ALA A 83 1.75 1.95 -3.83
CA ALA A 83 0.96 3.16 -3.58
C ALA A 83 1.84 4.42 -3.46
N ALA A 84 3.08 4.29 -2.95
CA ALA A 84 4.05 5.39 -2.88
C ALA A 84 4.52 5.92 -4.25
N MET A 85 4.07 5.34 -5.37
CA MET A 85 4.27 5.86 -6.73
C MET A 85 3.89 7.32 -6.90
N GLY A 86 3.04 7.89 -6.04
CA GLY A 86 2.67 9.31 -6.08
C GLY A 86 3.73 10.27 -5.52
N GLY A 87 4.89 9.79 -5.06
CA GLY A 87 5.94 10.60 -4.42
C GLY A 87 5.61 11.04 -2.99
N THR A 88 4.54 10.49 -2.42
CA THR A 88 4.10 10.79 -1.05
C THR A 88 4.70 9.75 -0.11
N ASP A 89 5.36 10.20 0.95
CA ASP A 89 5.82 9.33 2.03
C ASP A 89 4.65 9.03 2.97
N PHE A 90 3.93 7.95 2.69
CA PHE A 90 2.85 7.48 3.54
C PHE A 90 3.33 6.78 4.82
N LEU A 91 4.61 6.42 4.94
CA LEU A 91 5.07 5.64 6.09
C LEU A 91 5.36 6.52 7.31
N ALA A 92 5.61 7.82 7.10
CA ALA A 92 5.92 8.77 8.17
C ALA A 92 4.84 8.86 9.28
N GLY A 93 3.56 8.66 8.94
CA GLY A 93 2.44 8.64 9.88
C GLY A 93 2.11 7.27 10.48
N HIS A 94 2.71 6.20 9.95
CA HIS A 94 2.29 4.81 10.16
C HIS A 94 3.47 3.95 10.65
N PRO A 95 3.90 4.11 11.91
CA PRO A 95 5.15 3.52 12.41
C PRO A 95 5.12 2.00 12.50
N LYS A 96 3.97 1.36 12.71
CA LYS A 96 3.90 -0.12 12.70
C LYS A 96 4.03 -0.66 11.29
N THR A 97 3.47 0.06 10.33
CA THR A 97 3.60 -0.25 8.91
C THR A 97 5.05 -0.10 8.46
N GLN A 98 5.73 0.99 8.84
CA GLN A 98 7.17 1.16 8.59
C GLN A 98 7.98 -0.01 9.17
N ALA A 99 7.71 -0.38 10.42
CA ALA A 99 8.40 -1.52 11.05
C ALA A 99 8.12 -2.85 10.34
N LEU A 100 6.94 -3.04 9.75
CA LEU A 100 6.63 -4.20 8.93
C LEU A 100 7.45 -4.21 7.63
N VAL A 101 7.53 -3.06 6.95
CA VAL A 101 8.36 -2.88 5.74
C VAL A 101 9.81 -3.25 6.02
N ASP A 102 10.38 -2.75 7.12
CA ASP A 102 11.77 -3.01 7.49
C ASP A 102 12.03 -4.50 7.76
N LYS A 103 11.08 -5.18 8.43
CA LYS A 103 11.15 -6.63 8.65
C LYS A 103 11.09 -7.43 7.35
N VAL A 104 10.18 -7.07 6.45
CA VAL A 104 10.06 -7.74 5.15
C VAL A 104 11.33 -7.56 4.34
N LYS A 105 11.88 -6.35 4.27
CA LYS A 105 13.18 -6.07 3.63
C LYS A 105 14.29 -6.93 4.21
N ALA A 106 14.42 -6.99 5.53
CA ALA A 106 15.44 -7.80 6.19
C ALA A 106 15.26 -9.31 5.94
N ALA A 107 14.02 -9.79 5.77
CA ALA A 107 13.70 -11.19 5.51
C ALA A 107 13.78 -11.59 4.04
N THR A 108 13.89 -10.65 3.10
CA THR A 108 13.84 -10.90 1.65
C THR A 108 15.11 -10.38 0.95
N PRO A 109 16.08 -11.26 0.65
CA PRO A 109 17.39 -10.85 0.10
C PRO A 109 17.34 -10.09 -1.23
N TYR A 110 16.28 -10.29 -2.02
CA TYR A 110 16.12 -9.70 -3.36
C TYR A 110 15.19 -8.48 -3.36
N PHE A 111 14.82 -7.94 -2.19
CA PHE A 111 13.86 -6.84 -2.10
C PHE A 111 14.29 -5.65 -2.95
N ASP A 112 15.49 -5.11 -2.71
CA ASP A 112 15.95 -3.91 -3.42
C ASP A 112 16.12 -4.16 -4.92
N GLU A 113 16.51 -5.38 -5.31
CA GLU A 113 16.62 -5.77 -6.72
C GLU A 113 15.25 -5.74 -7.42
N VAL A 114 14.22 -6.33 -6.81
CA VAL A 114 12.87 -6.38 -7.37
C VAL A 114 12.21 -5.00 -7.39
N PHE A 115 12.45 -4.17 -6.37
CA PHE A 115 11.90 -2.82 -6.30
C PHE A 115 12.73 -1.79 -7.09
N LYS A 116 13.91 -2.14 -7.60
CA LYS A 116 14.76 -1.19 -8.34
C LYS A 116 14.08 -0.62 -9.60
N PRO A 117 13.49 -1.42 -10.52
CA PRO A 117 12.83 -0.87 -11.71
C PRO A 117 11.67 0.06 -11.34
N PHE A 118 10.95 -0.30 -10.28
CA PHE A 118 9.87 0.51 -9.73
C PHE A 118 10.38 1.84 -9.18
N ASN A 119 11.43 1.82 -8.34
CA ASN A 119 12.02 3.03 -7.75
C ASN A 119 12.62 3.95 -8.83
N ASP A 120 13.26 3.37 -9.84
CA ASP A 120 13.80 4.12 -10.98
C ASP A 120 12.67 4.78 -11.80
N PHE A 121 11.55 4.07 -12.01
CA PHE A 121 10.36 4.63 -12.65
C PHE A 121 9.80 5.82 -11.87
N VAL A 122 9.61 5.68 -10.55
CA VAL A 122 9.08 6.77 -9.70
C VAL A 122 10.00 7.99 -9.73
N LYS A 123 11.32 7.81 -9.57
CA LYS A 123 12.29 8.92 -9.62
C LYS A 123 12.28 9.66 -10.97
N ALA A 124 12.03 8.95 -12.07
CA ALA A 124 12.02 9.56 -13.39
C ALA A 124 10.72 10.35 -13.67
N HIS A 125 9.60 9.99 -13.04
CA HIS A 125 8.27 10.51 -13.41
C HIS A 125 7.59 11.33 -12.31
N VAL A 126 8.12 11.31 -11.09
CA VAL A 126 7.58 12.07 -9.96
C VAL A 126 8.62 13.09 -9.48
N LYS A 127 8.23 14.36 -9.55
CA LYS A 127 8.98 15.52 -9.08
C LYS A 127 8.29 16.15 -7.89
#